data_AF-A0A6G2IDW4-F1
#
_entry.id   AF-A0A6G2IDW4-F1
#
_cell.length_a   1.000
_cell.length_b   1.000
_cell.length_c   1.000
_cell.angle_alpha   90.00
_cell.angle_beta   90.00
_cell.angle_gamma   90.00
#
_symmetry.space_group_name_H-M   'P 1'
#
loop_
_entity.id
_entity.type
_entity.pdbx_description
1 polymer ?
#
loop_
_entity_poly.entity_id
_entity_poly.type
_entity_poly.pdbx_seq_one_letter_code
_entity_poly.pdbx_strand_id
1 'polypeptide(L)'
;MLLAVLNQLHCHQMEDATEDEVQLRAGGGKVWPGGGPGDNFTITENTSAFMQVPVISSGDVRIELWEEDWPDPDDFLGDIVIPGNRPPGAYTGEFTRDDAHYTLHYTTVQF
;
A
#
# COMPACT_ATOMS: atom_id res chain seq x y z
N MET A 1 17.40 11.00 6.88
CA MET A 1 16.76 9.68 6.65
C MET A 1 15.25 9.88 6.75
N LEU A 2 14.47 9.12 6.00
CA LEU A 2 13.01 9.18 6.02
C LEU A 2 12.45 7.99 6.80
N LEU A 3 11.46 8.23 7.65
CA LEU A 3 10.52 7.23 8.13
C LEU A 3 9.13 7.58 7.61
N ALA A 4 8.53 6.67 6.85
CA ALA A 4 7.12 6.70 6.51
C ALA A 4 6.39 5.65 7.35
N VAL A 5 5.32 6.03 8.04
CA VAL A 5 4.41 5.09 8.71
C VAL A 5 3.16 4.99 7.84
N LEU A 6 2.95 3.82 7.24
CA LEU A 6 1.73 3.52 6.49
C LEU A 6 0.62 3.28 7.52
N ASN A 7 -0.41 4.11 7.53
CA ASN A 7 -1.40 4.12 8.61
C ASN A 7 -2.62 3.29 8.26
N GLN A 8 -3.16 3.53 7.06
CA GLN A 8 -4.45 3.01 6.63
C GLN A 8 -4.50 2.93 5.10
N LEU A 9 -5.06 1.86 4.58
CA LEU A 9 -5.44 1.72 3.18
C LEU A 9 -6.97 1.76 3.10
N HIS A 10 -7.51 2.61 2.24
CA HIS A 10 -8.94 2.69 1.97
C HIS A 10 -9.20 2.23 0.53
N CYS A 11 -10.12 1.28 0.38
CA CYS A 11 -10.66 0.87 -0.91
C CYS A 11 -11.84 1.77 -1.27
N HIS A 12 -11.78 2.43 -2.42
CA HIS A 12 -12.93 3.14 -3.02
C HIS A 12 -13.61 2.28 -4.07
N GLN A 13 -12.82 1.56 -4.84
CA GLN A 13 -13.25 0.67 -5.92
C GLN A 13 -12.27 -0.50 -5.98
N MET A 14 -12.80 -1.72 -5.98
CA MET A 14 -12.05 -2.97 -6.15
C MET A 14 -11.75 -3.21 -7.63
N GLU A 15 -10.71 -3.98 -7.94
CA GLU A 15 -10.57 -4.55 -9.28
C GLU A 15 -11.68 -5.59 -9.50
N ASP A 16 -11.91 -6.44 -8.50
CA ASP A 16 -12.82 -7.56 -8.60
C ASP A 16 -14.24 -7.30 -8.09
N ALA A 17 -15.16 -8.19 -8.50
CA ALA A 17 -16.59 -8.03 -8.20
C ALA A 17 -16.96 -8.41 -6.76
N THR A 18 -16.09 -9.10 -6.01
CA THR A 18 -16.40 -9.62 -4.67
C THR A 18 -15.52 -9.03 -3.58
N GLU A 19 -14.22 -9.23 -3.66
CA GLU A 19 -13.21 -8.79 -2.69
C GLU A 19 -11.84 -8.83 -3.37
N ASP A 20 -10.91 -8.00 -2.91
CA ASP A 20 -9.50 -8.05 -3.34
C ASP A 20 -8.64 -8.63 -2.20
N GLU A 21 -7.66 -9.46 -2.56
CA GLU A 21 -6.67 -10.03 -1.62
C GLU A 21 -5.38 -9.20 -1.63
N VAL A 22 -5.41 -8.03 -0.99
CA VAL A 22 -4.34 -7.04 -1.18
C VAL A 22 -3.09 -7.21 -0.31
N GLN A 23 -1.96 -6.79 -0.86
CA GLN A 23 -0.68 -6.64 -0.18
C GLN A 23 0.05 -5.36 -0.60
N LEU A 24 0.81 -4.76 0.34
CA LEU A 24 1.72 -3.65 0.06
C LEU A 24 3.16 -4.14 -0.01
N ARG A 25 3.89 -3.65 -1.00
CA ARG A 25 5.33 -3.88 -1.15
C ARG A 25 6.09 -2.56 -1.07
N ALA A 26 7.26 -2.57 -0.44
CA ALA A 26 8.18 -1.45 -0.39
C ALA A 26 9.63 -1.95 -0.51
N GLY A 27 10.45 -1.26 -1.30
CA GLY A 27 11.85 -1.67 -1.51
C GLY A 27 12.01 -3.06 -2.15
N GLY A 28 11.01 -3.52 -2.91
CA GLY A 28 11.02 -4.82 -3.59
C GLY A 28 10.55 -6.00 -2.74
N GLY A 29 10.04 -5.78 -1.52
CA GLY A 29 9.50 -6.83 -0.66
C GLY A 29 8.16 -6.46 -0.04
N LYS A 30 7.37 -7.48 0.31
CA LYS A 30 6.11 -7.34 1.05
C LYS A 30 6.36 -6.72 2.42
N VAL A 31 5.58 -5.71 2.76
CA VAL A 31 5.61 -5.02 4.07
C VAL A 31 4.27 -5.11 4.81
N TRP A 32 3.19 -5.43 4.11
CA TRP A 32 1.86 -5.60 4.71
C TRP A 32 0.96 -6.50 3.83
N PRO A 33 0.04 -7.30 4.42
CA PRO A 33 -0.08 -7.57 5.86
C PRO A 33 1.13 -8.31 6.41
N GLY A 34 1.26 -8.31 7.75
CA GLY A 34 2.37 -9.01 8.40
C GLY A 34 2.22 -10.51 8.19
N GLY A 35 3.28 -11.17 7.72
CA GLY A 35 3.14 -12.56 7.31
C GLY A 35 4.19 -13.08 6.33
N GLY A 36 4.01 -14.32 5.89
CA GLY A 36 4.75 -14.91 4.77
C GLY A 36 4.27 -14.39 3.41
N PRO A 37 4.88 -14.86 2.30
CA PRO A 37 4.59 -14.37 0.95
C PRO A 37 3.10 -14.40 0.56
N GLY A 38 2.35 -15.43 0.95
CA GLY A 38 0.92 -15.57 0.62
C GLY A 38 -0.06 -15.06 1.68
N ASP A 39 0.39 -14.31 2.69
CA ASP A 39 -0.55 -13.72 3.66
C ASP A 39 -1.14 -12.43 3.09
N ASN A 40 -2.39 -12.43 2.64
CA ASN A 40 -3.04 -11.27 2.05
C ASN A 40 -4.13 -10.71 2.94
N PHE A 41 -4.52 -9.46 2.71
CA PHE A 41 -5.60 -8.83 3.45
C PHE A 41 -6.82 -8.68 2.55
N THR A 42 -7.87 -9.43 2.87
CA THR A 42 -9.16 -9.28 2.19
C THR A 42 -9.77 -7.93 2.51
N ILE A 43 -10.00 -7.11 1.48
CA ILE A 43 -10.65 -5.81 1.59
C ILE A 43 -11.83 -5.72 0.63
N THR A 44 -12.88 -5.01 1.05
CA THR A 44 -14.06 -4.77 0.21
C THR A 44 -14.26 -3.29 -0.09
N GLU A 45 -15.02 -2.99 -1.14
CA GLU A 45 -15.30 -1.64 -1.58
C GLU A 45 -15.82 -0.74 -0.44
N ASN A 46 -15.34 0.50 -0.40
CA ASN A 46 -15.66 1.49 0.65
C ASN A 46 -15.26 1.09 2.08
N THR A 47 -14.36 0.12 2.26
CA THR A 47 -13.81 -0.25 3.57
C THR A 47 -12.36 0.19 3.76
N SER A 48 -11.86 0.10 4.99
CA SER A 48 -10.53 0.54 5.37
C SER A 48 -9.79 -0.50 6.21
N ALA A 49 -8.52 -0.70 5.89
CA ALA A 49 -7.60 -1.53 6.65
C ALA A 49 -6.60 -0.66 7.41
N PHE A 50 -6.51 -0.82 8.72
CA PHE A 50 -5.51 -0.12 9.57
C PHE A 50 -4.28 -1.01 9.75
N MET A 51 -3.08 -0.45 9.56
CA MET A 51 -1.85 -1.25 9.43
C MET A 51 -0.67 -0.79 10.31
N GLN A 52 -0.42 0.51 10.46
CA GLN A 52 0.69 1.04 11.26
C GLN A 52 2.07 0.44 10.92
N VAL A 53 2.43 0.41 9.63
CA VAL A 53 3.65 -0.24 9.13
C VAL A 53 4.75 0.79 8.90
N PRO A 54 5.89 0.71 9.61
CA PRO A 54 7.03 1.61 9.40
C PRO A 54 7.88 1.17 8.21
N VAL A 55 8.23 2.13 7.35
CA VAL A 55 9.17 1.99 6.23
C VAL A 55 10.27 3.05 6.38
N ILE A 56 11.52 2.59 6.49
CA ILE A 56 12.70 3.45 6.65
C ILE A 56 13.49 3.44 5.35
N SER A 57 13.92 4.62 4.88
CA SER A 57 14.77 4.75 3.70
C SER A 57 15.73 5.93 3.78
N SER A 58 16.88 5.78 3.13
CA SER A 58 17.84 6.87 2.91
C SER A 58 17.52 7.73 1.68
N GLY A 59 16.52 7.37 0.89
CA GLY A 59 16.10 8.07 -0.32
C GLY A 59 14.61 7.92 -0.56
N ASP A 60 14.21 8.02 -1.83
CA ASP A 60 12.82 7.84 -2.22
C ASP A 60 12.36 6.41 -1.91
N VAL A 61 11.09 6.29 -1.54
CA VAL A 61 10.43 5.01 -1.27
C VAL A 61 9.32 4.83 -2.27
N ARG A 62 9.38 3.76 -3.07
CA ARG A 62 8.25 3.30 -3.86
C ARG A 62 7.42 2.36 -3.00
N ILE A 63 6.13 2.66 -2.88
CA ILE A 63 5.13 1.79 -2.27
C ILE A 63 4.26 1.27 -3.41
N GLU A 64 4.13 -0.04 -3.50
CA GLU A 64 3.36 -0.73 -4.52
C GLU A 64 2.19 -1.45 -3.86
N LEU A 65 1.01 -1.38 -4.48
CA LEU A 65 -0.17 -2.16 -4.11
C LEU A 65 -0.34 -3.28 -5.13
N TRP A 66 -0.52 -4.49 -4.63
CA TRP A 66 -0.75 -5.68 -5.42
C TRP A 66 -1.99 -6.40 -4.89
N GLU A 67 -2.75 -6.94 -5.83
CA GLU A 67 -3.80 -7.93 -5.67
C GLU A 67 -3.12 -9.30 -5.87
N GLU A 68 -3.55 -10.33 -5.14
CA GLU A 68 -3.04 -11.69 -5.32
C GLU A 68 -4.22 -12.65 -5.27
N ASP A 69 -4.95 -12.73 -6.37
CA ASP A 69 -6.00 -13.71 -6.54
C ASP A 69 -5.44 -15.02 -7.11
N TRP A 70 -5.66 -16.13 -6.39
CA TRP A 70 -5.42 -17.45 -6.95
C TRP A 70 -6.67 -17.94 -7.69
N PRO A 71 -6.60 -18.31 -8.99
CA PRO A 71 -5.41 -18.75 -9.74
C PRO A 71 -4.86 -17.73 -10.77
N ASP A 72 -5.24 -16.48 -10.68
CA ASP A 72 -4.83 -15.44 -11.63
C ASP A 72 -3.43 -14.87 -11.27
N PRO A 73 -2.76 -14.15 -12.18
CA PRO A 73 -1.45 -13.56 -11.91
C PRO A 73 -1.57 -12.42 -10.88
N ASP A 74 -0.60 -12.26 -9.95
CA ASP A 74 -0.54 -11.09 -9.05
C ASP A 74 -0.78 -9.77 -9.82
N ASP A 75 -1.89 -9.09 -9.58
CA ASP A 75 -2.27 -7.90 -10.32
C ASP A 75 -1.73 -6.63 -9.66
N PHE A 76 -1.13 -5.76 -10.49
CA PHE A 76 -0.44 -4.56 -10.03
C PHE A 76 -1.40 -3.36 -10.03
N LEU A 77 -2.05 -3.13 -8.88
CA LEU A 77 -3.03 -2.07 -8.69
C LEU A 77 -2.45 -0.65 -8.66
N GLY A 78 -1.13 -0.52 -8.52
CA GLY A 78 -0.41 0.75 -8.74
C GLY A 78 0.72 1.01 -7.75
N ASP A 79 1.33 2.19 -7.90
CA ASP A 79 2.39 2.64 -6.99
C ASP A 79 2.33 4.13 -6.68
N ILE A 80 2.88 4.47 -5.52
CA ILE A 80 3.19 5.83 -5.12
C ILE A 80 4.67 5.96 -4.76
N VAL A 81 5.23 7.14 -5.01
CA VAL A 81 6.59 7.48 -4.59
C VAL A 81 6.53 8.50 -3.46
N ILE A 82 7.10 8.13 -2.31
CA ILE A 82 7.33 9.02 -1.18
C ILE A 82 8.76 9.55 -1.29
N PRO A 83 8.98 10.85 -1.59
CA PRO A 83 10.32 11.41 -1.72
C PRO A 83 11.10 11.32 -0.41
N GLY A 84 12.39 10.99 -0.46
CA GLY A 84 13.24 10.88 0.73
C GLY A 84 13.39 12.19 1.52
N ASN A 85 13.10 13.32 0.88
CA ASN A 85 13.09 14.66 1.47
C ASN A 85 11.68 15.15 1.83
N ARG A 86 10.64 14.29 1.82
CA ARG A 86 9.27 14.65 2.19
C ARG A 86 9.26 15.32 3.57
N PRO A 87 8.71 16.55 3.73
CA PRO A 87 8.59 17.20 5.03
C PRO A 87 7.78 16.35 6.00
N PRO A 88 8.02 16.42 7.32
CA PRO A 88 7.20 15.71 8.30
C PRO A 88 5.73 16.12 8.22
N GLY A 89 4.83 15.14 8.33
CA GLY A 89 3.38 15.39 8.26
C GLY A 89 2.57 14.20 7.80
N ALA A 90 1.24 14.37 7.77
CA ALA A 90 0.29 13.40 7.23
C ALA A 90 0.03 13.67 5.75
N TYR A 91 -0.05 12.60 4.96
CA TYR A 91 -0.20 12.64 3.52
C TYR A 91 -1.09 11.49 3.03
N THR A 92 -1.51 11.60 1.78
CA THR A 92 -2.19 10.54 1.04
C THR A 92 -1.47 10.25 -0.27
N GLY A 93 -1.65 9.03 -0.77
CA GLY A 93 -1.27 8.63 -2.12
C GLY A 93 -2.33 7.70 -2.70
N GLU A 94 -2.50 7.73 -4.01
CA GLU A 94 -3.55 7.01 -4.72
C GLU A 94 -2.96 5.88 -5.56
N PHE A 95 -3.61 4.71 -5.54
CA PHE A 95 -3.38 3.63 -6.49
C PHE A 95 -4.60 3.54 -7.40
N THR A 96 -4.40 3.65 -8.71
CA THR A 96 -5.48 3.82 -9.70
C THR A 96 -5.24 3.02 -10.99
N ARG A 97 -4.61 1.84 -10.90
CA ARG A 97 -4.43 0.93 -12.04
C ARG A 97 -5.40 -0.25 -11.92
N ASP A 98 -5.54 -1.01 -13.01
CA ASP A 98 -6.46 -2.14 -13.14
C ASP A 98 -7.88 -1.87 -12.68
N ASP A 99 -8.45 -0.75 -13.13
CA ASP A 99 -9.82 -0.37 -12.80
C ASP A 99 -10.13 -0.31 -11.28
N ALA A 100 -9.09 -0.33 -10.44
CA ALA A 100 -9.17 -0.22 -8.99
C ALA A 100 -8.87 1.21 -8.53
N HIS A 101 -9.34 1.56 -7.33
CA HIS A 101 -9.06 2.86 -6.71
C HIS A 101 -8.88 2.73 -5.21
N TYR A 102 -7.66 3.01 -4.75
CA TYR A 102 -7.27 2.97 -3.35
C TYR A 102 -6.56 4.24 -2.90
N THR A 103 -6.82 4.67 -1.65
CA THR A 103 -6.05 5.72 -0.97
C THR A 103 -5.22 5.15 0.17
N LEU A 104 -3.91 5.39 0.15
CA LEU A 104 -3.01 5.14 1.27
C LEU A 104 -2.85 6.41 2.11
N HIS A 105 -3.20 6.35 3.38
CA HIS A 105 -2.87 7.37 4.37
C HIS A 105 -1.54 7.02 5.05
N TYR A 106 -0.60 7.97 5.08
CA TYR A 106 0.70 7.77 5.70
C TYR A 106 1.23 9.01 6.41
N THR A 107 2.10 8.82 7.40
CA THR A 107 2.77 9.90 8.14
C THR A 107 4.26 9.84 7.87
N THR A 108 4.93 10.98 7.74
CA THR A 108 6.39 11.03 7.59
C THR A 108 7.07 11.75 8.74
N VAL A 109 8.28 11.30 9.07
CA VAL A 109 9.20 11.89 10.05
C VAL A 109 10.61 11.92 9.43
N GLN A 110 11.37 12.98 9.70
CA GLN A 110 12.77 13.12 9.29
C GLN A 110 13.70 13.05 10.50
N PHE A 111 14.86 12.41 10.34
CA PHE A 111 15.96 12.38 11.32
C PHE A 111 17.31 12.15 10.65
#